data_AF-A0A9D5ERZ9-F1
#
_entry.id   AF-A0A9D5ERZ9-F1
#
_cell.length_a   1.000
_cell.length_b   1.000
_cell.length_c   1.000
_cell.angle_alpha   90.00
_cell.angle_beta   90.00
_cell.angle_gamma   90.00
#
_symmetry.space_group_name_H-M   'P 1'
#
loop_
_entity.id
_entity.type
_entity.pdbx_description
1 polymer ?
#
loop_
_entity_poly.entity_id
_entity_poly.type
_entity_poly.pdbx_seq_one_letter_code
_entity_poly.pdbx_strand_id
1 'polypeptide(L)'
;MIAFNGLRSPALATPPDLPGISLPHAAVLERIAYVASAEAGQVVMEFPNPIGRRAVLIGADSKPGMQADLLVASVVSEGGEDLELLNKLRDWVEVANPNGSPRSQTITLYGTQIVWAPGRVAIVAQSDRLESVRRALIEVLYYEAELRDIENDLNGRWSLLEADAPLAFEFDEKAVRKRSQLAQRFQQILGLRARLARVTPHVLCPHVHPPTLASQVGERLRERTRMPQRLEFLGEQVEVFEGVYESCGQRASDFMLSRSSNTLEWVIIVLLGVQLLFSAFEAMATTTTGK
;
A
#
# COMPACT_ATOMS: atom_id res chain seq x y z
N MET A 1 5.44 6.86 16.92
CA MET A 1 5.81 5.73 16.04
C MET A 1 4.58 4.85 15.90
N ILE A 2 3.68 5.20 14.98
CA ILE A 2 2.40 4.52 14.80
C ILE A 2 2.64 3.33 13.89
N ALA A 3 2.45 2.12 14.41
CA ALA A 3 2.49 0.90 13.64
C ALA A 3 1.31 0.89 12.66
N PHE A 4 1.57 1.21 11.39
CA PHE A 4 0.64 0.98 10.30
C PHE A 4 0.55 -0.53 10.05
N ASN A 5 -0.32 -1.22 10.80
CA ASN A 5 -0.82 -2.52 10.42
C ASN A 5 -1.78 -2.30 9.25
N GLY A 6 -1.23 -2.33 8.03
CA GLY A 6 -2.01 -2.35 6.80
C GLY A 6 -2.99 -3.52 6.83
N LEU A 7 -4.23 -3.25 6.46
CA LEU A 7 -5.24 -4.26 6.14
C LEU A 7 -4.68 -5.11 4.99
N ARG A 8 -4.05 -6.23 5.34
CA ARG A 8 -3.56 -7.20 4.35
C ARG A 8 -4.76 -7.81 3.62
N SER A 9 -4.57 -8.05 2.33
CA SER A 9 -5.42 -8.88 1.48
C SER A 9 -5.85 -10.18 2.20
N PRO A 10 -7.04 -10.74 1.89
CA PRO A 10 -7.52 -11.96 2.54
C PRO A 10 -6.53 -13.11 2.37
N ALA A 11 -6.42 -13.94 3.41
CA ALA A 11 -5.52 -15.07 3.49
C ALA A 11 -5.50 -15.87 2.17
N LEU A 12 -4.30 -16.11 1.61
CA LEU A 12 -4.13 -17.06 0.51
C LEU A 12 -4.55 -18.45 1.02
N ALA A 13 -5.74 -18.88 0.61
CA ALA A 13 -6.23 -20.22 0.89
C ALA A 13 -5.20 -21.23 0.35
N THR A 14 -4.72 -22.08 1.25
CA THR A 14 -3.88 -23.22 0.93
C THR A 14 -4.69 -24.18 0.04
N PRO A 15 -4.10 -24.77 -1.02
CA PRO A 15 -4.84 -25.63 -1.93
C PRO A 15 -5.09 -27.09 -1.52
N PRO A 16 -4.74 -27.67 -0.34
CA PRO A 16 -5.08 -29.07 -0.13
C PRO A 16 -6.60 -29.34 -0.03
N ASP A 17 -7.45 -28.30 0.06
CA ASP A 17 -8.89 -28.46 0.31
C ASP A 17 -9.83 -28.12 -0.87
N LEU A 18 -9.30 -27.83 -2.06
CA LEU A 18 -10.16 -27.66 -3.25
C LEU A 18 -10.20 -28.95 -4.08
N PRO A 19 -11.36 -29.65 -4.15
CA PRO A 19 -11.46 -30.91 -4.88
C PRO A 19 -11.21 -30.68 -6.38
N GLY A 20 -10.13 -31.29 -6.91
CA GLY A 20 -9.89 -31.40 -8.35
C GLY A 20 -8.63 -30.70 -8.89
N ILE A 21 -7.91 -29.89 -8.10
CA ILE A 21 -6.73 -29.14 -8.59
C ILE A 21 -5.50 -29.48 -7.75
N SER A 22 -4.81 -30.55 -8.16
CA SER A 22 -3.60 -31.06 -7.51
C SER A 22 -2.34 -30.52 -8.17
N LEU A 23 -1.36 -30.12 -7.36
CA LEU A 23 -0.01 -29.84 -7.85
C LEU A 23 0.61 -31.11 -8.49
N PRO A 24 1.43 -30.96 -9.54
CA PRO A 24 2.20 -32.08 -10.09
C PRO A 24 3.06 -32.74 -9.00
N HIS A 25 3.24 -34.05 -9.03
CA HIS A 25 4.01 -34.77 -8.00
C HIS A 25 5.48 -34.33 -7.91
N ALA A 26 6.04 -33.79 -9.00
CA ALA A 26 7.39 -33.26 -9.04
C ALA A 26 7.51 -31.81 -8.53
N ALA A 27 6.39 -31.16 -8.17
CA ALA A 27 6.39 -29.78 -7.74
C ALA A 27 6.72 -29.65 -6.25
N VAL A 28 7.70 -28.80 -5.95
CA VAL A 28 8.02 -28.36 -4.59
C VAL A 28 7.22 -27.09 -4.31
N LEU A 29 6.33 -27.13 -3.32
CA LEU A 29 5.55 -25.98 -2.89
C LEU A 29 6.22 -25.27 -1.71
N GLU A 30 6.53 -24.00 -1.91
CA GLU A 30 7.05 -23.11 -0.88
C GLU A 30 6.01 -22.04 -0.53
N ARG A 31 5.98 -21.68 0.76
CA ARG A 31 5.10 -20.65 1.30
C ARG A 31 5.96 -19.50 1.78
N ILE A 32 5.74 -18.32 1.23
CA ILE A 32 6.57 -17.14 1.49
C ILE A 32 5.72 -16.08 2.18
N ALA A 33 6.27 -15.52 3.25
CA ALA A 33 5.74 -14.32 3.89
C ALA A 33 6.76 -13.20 3.84
N TYR A 34 6.28 -11.97 3.71
CA TYR A 34 7.08 -10.76 3.76
C TYR A 34 6.95 -10.12 5.15
N VAL A 35 8.00 -10.17 5.94
CA VAL A 35 8.01 -9.71 7.33
C VAL A 35 9.06 -8.64 7.57
N ALA A 36 8.85 -7.80 8.59
CA ALA A 36 9.82 -6.75 8.96
C ALA A 36 11.03 -7.31 9.73
N SER A 37 10.85 -8.43 10.44
CA SER A 37 11.91 -9.09 11.20
C SER A 37 11.70 -10.59 11.23
N ALA A 38 12.80 -11.33 11.16
CA ALA A 38 12.85 -12.78 11.16
C ALA A 38 14.22 -13.27 11.61
N GLU A 39 14.27 -14.50 12.12
CA GLU A 39 15.51 -15.19 12.48
C GLU A 39 16.30 -15.58 11.23
N ALA A 40 17.63 -15.50 11.30
CA ALA A 40 18.52 -15.64 10.14
C ALA A 40 18.34 -16.96 9.35
N GLY A 41 17.95 -18.06 10.01
CA GLY A 41 17.75 -19.37 9.38
C GLY A 41 16.49 -19.49 8.52
N GLN A 42 15.56 -18.53 8.58
CA GLN A 42 14.29 -18.56 7.83
C GLN A 42 14.26 -17.61 6.64
N VAL A 43 15.28 -16.76 6.50
CA VAL A 43 15.32 -15.68 5.51
C VAL A 43 15.79 -16.20 4.14
N VAL A 44 14.91 -16.08 3.16
CA VAL A 44 15.21 -16.38 1.74
C VAL A 44 15.86 -15.18 1.06
N MET A 45 15.39 -13.98 1.40
CA MET A 45 15.80 -12.74 0.78
C MET A 45 15.61 -11.57 1.74
N GLU A 46 16.55 -10.62 1.73
CA GLU A 46 16.40 -9.32 2.38
C GLU A 46 16.18 -8.24 1.31
N PHE A 47 15.16 -7.41 1.51
CA PHE A 47 14.89 -6.27 0.63
C PHE A 47 15.75 -5.08 1.04
N PRO A 48 16.27 -4.30 0.08
CA PRO A 48 17.11 -3.14 0.37
C PRO A 48 16.33 -2.05 1.12
N ASN A 49 17.05 -1.18 1.83
CA ASN A 49 16.45 0.05 2.36
C ASN A 49 16.01 0.96 1.20
N PRO A 50 14.87 1.66 1.31
CA PRO A 50 14.05 1.89 2.51
C PRO A 50 12.90 0.88 2.76
N ILE A 51 12.88 -0.26 2.07
CA ILE A 51 11.78 -1.25 2.18
C ILE A 51 11.81 -1.94 3.55
N GLY A 52 12.98 -2.39 4.00
CA GLY A 52 13.18 -2.96 5.33
C GLY A 52 12.32 -4.22 5.58
N ARG A 53 12.13 -5.05 4.55
CA ARG A 53 11.39 -6.32 4.62
C ARG A 53 12.31 -7.50 4.34
N ARG A 54 11.86 -8.68 4.74
CA ARG A 54 12.50 -9.97 4.50
C ARG A 54 11.45 -10.95 3.96
N ALA A 55 11.80 -11.69 2.92
CA ALA A 55 11.03 -12.84 2.48
C ALA A 55 11.48 -14.07 3.29
N VAL A 56 10.54 -14.78 3.91
CA VAL A 56 10.82 -15.94 4.75
C VAL A 56 9.99 -17.14 4.35
N LEU A 57 10.57 -18.34 4.48
CA LEU A 57 9.83 -19.59 4.30
C LEU A 57 8.97 -19.86 5.53
N ILE A 58 7.69 -20.13 5.28
CA ILE A 58 6.75 -20.58 6.31
C ILE A 58 6.79 -22.11 6.34
N GLY A 59 7.51 -22.64 7.32
CA GLY A 59 7.54 -24.07 7.64
C GLY A 59 6.47 -24.46 8.65
N ALA A 60 6.42 -25.76 8.99
CA ALA A 60 5.52 -26.27 10.03
C ALA A 60 5.79 -25.65 11.42
N ASP A 61 7.04 -25.25 11.68
CA ASP A 61 7.49 -24.63 12.94
C ASP A 61 7.35 -23.09 12.96
N SER A 62 6.72 -22.49 11.95
CA SER A 62 6.51 -21.04 11.91
C SER A 62 5.51 -20.60 12.97
N LYS A 63 5.66 -19.35 13.45
CA LYS A 63 4.81 -18.78 14.51
C LYS A 63 3.32 -18.96 14.16
N PRO A 64 2.48 -19.41 15.12
CA PRO A 64 1.05 -19.59 14.87
C PRO A 64 0.41 -18.26 14.48
N GLY A 65 -0.31 -18.26 13.35
CA GLY A 65 -0.96 -17.08 12.76
C GLY A 65 -0.20 -16.42 11.59
N MET A 66 1.00 -16.90 11.25
CA MET A 66 1.74 -16.39 10.10
C MET A 66 1.12 -16.88 8.77
N GLN A 67 0.62 -15.94 7.96
CA GLN A 67 -0.01 -16.23 6.67
C GLN A 67 0.98 -16.03 5.52
N ALA A 68 0.83 -16.85 4.48
CA ALA A 68 1.61 -16.72 3.26
C ALA A 68 1.10 -15.56 2.42
N ASP A 69 2.03 -14.70 2.00
CA ASP A 69 1.79 -13.60 1.06
C ASP A 69 2.01 -14.06 -0.40
N LEU A 70 2.80 -15.12 -0.59
CA LEU A 70 3.09 -15.72 -1.89
C LEU A 70 3.25 -17.25 -1.77
N LEU A 71 2.67 -17.98 -2.71
CA LEU A 71 2.92 -19.41 -2.91
C LEU A 71 3.77 -19.62 -4.16
N VAL A 72 4.86 -20.37 -4.03
CA VAL A 72 5.79 -20.67 -5.13
C VAL A 72 5.80 -22.18 -5.37
N ALA A 73 5.33 -22.61 -6.53
CA ALA A 73 5.48 -23.99 -6.99
C ALA A 73 6.68 -24.09 -7.93
N SER A 74 7.67 -24.89 -7.59
CA SER A 74 8.89 -25.07 -8.38
C SER A 74 8.98 -26.48 -8.93
N VAL A 75 9.23 -26.63 -10.23
CA VAL A 75 9.45 -27.91 -10.90
C VAL A 75 10.79 -27.86 -11.63
N VAL A 76 11.66 -28.83 -11.33
CA VAL A 76 12.90 -29.02 -12.08
C VAL A 76 12.57 -29.74 -13.39
N SER A 77 12.95 -29.16 -14.52
CA SER A 77 12.81 -29.79 -15.85
C SER A 77 14.18 -30.03 -16.47
N GLU A 78 14.41 -31.24 -16.98
CA GLU A 78 15.64 -31.62 -17.69
C GLU A 78 15.64 -31.17 -19.17
N GLY A 79 14.56 -30.53 -19.63
CA GLY A 79 14.42 -29.97 -20.97
C GLY A 79 13.23 -30.54 -21.73
N GLY A 80 12.50 -29.66 -22.43
CA GLY A 80 11.26 -29.99 -23.16
C GLY A 80 10.05 -29.20 -22.65
N GLU A 81 9.17 -28.80 -23.55
CA GLU A 81 7.90 -28.17 -23.20
C GLU A 81 6.87 -29.26 -22.85
N ASP A 82 6.68 -29.54 -21.56
CA ASP A 82 5.60 -30.39 -21.10
C ASP A 82 4.31 -29.55 -20.99
N LEU A 83 3.51 -29.59 -22.05
CA LEU A 83 2.27 -28.82 -22.16
C LEU A 83 1.23 -29.26 -21.11
N GLU A 84 1.21 -30.54 -20.72
CA GLU A 84 0.30 -31.04 -19.70
C GLU A 84 0.69 -30.51 -18.32
N LEU A 85 1.98 -30.53 -18.00
CA LEU A 85 2.53 -29.95 -16.78
C LEU A 85 2.19 -28.45 -16.70
N LEU A 86 2.40 -27.71 -17.78
CA LEU A 86 2.08 -26.28 -17.84
C LEU A 86 0.59 -26.01 -17.63
N ASN A 87 -0.28 -26.79 -18.25
CA ASN A 87 -1.73 -26.63 -18.07
C ASN A 87 -2.12 -26.88 -16.60
N LYS A 88 -1.60 -27.93 -15.96
CA LYS A 88 -1.85 -28.20 -14.53
C LYS A 88 -1.35 -27.08 -13.63
N LEU A 89 -0.16 -26.53 -13.92
CA LEU A 89 0.38 -25.40 -13.17
C LEU A 89 -0.44 -24.12 -13.37
N ARG A 90 -0.92 -23.87 -14.60
CA ARG A 90 -1.82 -22.74 -14.88
C ARG A 90 -3.12 -22.86 -14.10
N ASP A 91 -3.77 -24.03 -14.14
CA ASP A 91 -5.01 -24.26 -13.41
C ASP A 91 -4.81 -24.04 -11.91
N TRP A 92 -3.68 -24.52 -11.34
CA TRP A 92 -3.33 -24.29 -9.95
C TRP A 92 -3.10 -22.80 -9.59
N VAL A 93 -2.45 -22.06 -10.48
CA VAL A 93 -2.21 -20.62 -10.31
C VAL A 93 -3.53 -19.84 -10.40
N GLU A 94 -4.42 -20.18 -11.34
CA GLU A 94 -5.70 -19.50 -11.57
C GLU A 94 -6.71 -19.65 -10.43
N VAL A 95 -6.67 -20.76 -9.70
CA VAL A 95 -7.53 -21.00 -8.52
C VAL A 95 -7.43 -19.90 -7.48
N ALA A 96 -6.28 -19.23 -7.37
CA ALA A 96 -6.11 -18.13 -6.42
C ALA A 96 -6.96 -16.90 -6.73
N ASN A 97 -7.44 -16.77 -7.97
CA ASN A 97 -8.15 -15.59 -8.44
C ASN A 97 -9.50 -15.94 -9.10
N PRO A 98 -10.48 -16.42 -8.33
CA PRO A 98 -11.79 -16.82 -8.86
C PRO A 98 -12.58 -15.65 -9.47
N ASN A 99 -12.24 -14.40 -9.09
CA ASN A 99 -12.88 -13.19 -9.59
C ASN A 99 -12.32 -12.70 -10.94
N GLY A 100 -11.36 -13.42 -11.54
CA GLY A 100 -11.05 -13.32 -12.98
C GLY A 100 -10.22 -12.13 -13.45
N SER A 101 -9.61 -11.33 -12.55
CA SER A 101 -8.71 -10.25 -12.96
C SER A 101 -7.62 -9.95 -11.92
N PRO A 102 -6.34 -9.81 -12.33
CA PRO A 102 -5.80 -10.15 -13.65
C PRO A 102 -5.81 -11.67 -13.91
N ARG A 103 -5.98 -12.05 -15.19
CA ARG A 103 -5.84 -13.44 -15.66
C ARG A 103 -4.40 -13.92 -15.45
N SER A 104 -4.23 -15.24 -15.35
CA SER A 104 -2.90 -15.81 -15.27
C SER A 104 -2.06 -15.42 -16.49
N GLN A 105 -0.76 -15.23 -16.27
CA GLN A 105 0.19 -14.87 -17.30
C GLN A 105 1.26 -15.94 -17.39
N THR A 106 1.56 -16.38 -18.61
CA THR A 106 2.66 -17.30 -18.89
C THR A 106 3.81 -16.55 -19.55
N ILE A 107 5.02 -16.74 -19.03
CA ILE A 107 6.27 -16.17 -19.54
C ILE A 107 7.23 -17.32 -19.83
N THR A 108 7.76 -17.39 -21.05
CA THR A 108 8.76 -18.38 -21.44
C THR A 108 10.06 -17.67 -21.85
N LEU A 109 11.16 -17.96 -21.16
CA LEU A 109 12.48 -17.33 -21.34
C LEU A 109 13.59 -18.36 -21.17
N TYR A 110 14.41 -18.56 -22.20
CA TYR A 110 15.59 -19.44 -22.14
C TYR A 110 15.34 -20.83 -21.52
N GLY A 111 14.23 -21.48 -21.90
CA GLY A 111 13.84 -22.78 -21.35
C GLY A 111 13.31 -22.76 -19.91
N THR A 112 13.08 -21.57 -19.35
CA THR A 112 12.32 -21.37 -18.11
C THR A 112 10.90 -20.96 -18.47
N GLN A 113 9.91 -21.63 -17.89
CA GLN A 113 8.51 -21.29 -18.03
C GLN A 113 7.96 -20.86 -16.67
N ILE A 114 7.27 -19.73 -16.65
CA ILE A 114 6.74 -19.11 -15.44
C ILE A 114 5.26 -18.88 -15.67
N VAL A 115 4.43 -19.35 -14.75
CA VAL A 115 3.00 -19.05 -14.75
C VAL A 115 2.67 -18.27 -13.48
N TRP A 116 2.05 -17.11 -13.64
CA TRP A 116 1.83 -16.18 -12.53
C TRP A 116 0.37 -15.72 -12.45
N ALA A 117 -0.13 -15.60 -11.22
CA ALA A 117 -1.32 -14.84 -10.86
C ALA A 117 -1.10 -14.19 -9.49
N PRO A 118 -1.90 -13.19 -9.10
CA PRO A 118 -1.89 -12.61 -7.76
C PRO A 118 -1.76 -13.66 -6.64
N GLY A 119 -0.62 -13.61 -5.91
CA GLY A 119 -0.36 -14.48 -4.76
C GLY A 119 0.10 -15.91 -5.07
N ARG A 120 0.16 -16.34 -6.34
CA ARG A 120 0.71 -17.64 -6.74
C ARG A 120 1.61 -17.54 -7.96
N VAL A 121 2.73 -18.26 -7.92
CA VAL A 121 3.61 -18.42 -9.07
C VAL A 121 4.08 -19.85 -9.20
N ALA A 122 4.11 -20.34 -10.43
CA ALA A 122 4.69 -21.62 -10.78
C ALA A 122 5.93 -21.39 -11.67
N ILE A 123 7.00 -22.12 -11.39
CA ILE A 123 8.29 -22.01 -12.08
C ILE A 123 8.67 -23.40 -12.57
N VAL A 124 8.94 -23.51 -13.86
CA VAL A 124 9.52 -24.70 -14.48
C VAL A 124 10.87 -24.28 -15.05
N ALA A 125 11.97 -24.80 -14.50
CA ALA A 125 13.32 -24.41 -14.91
C ALA A 125 14.32 -25.55 -14.72
N GLN A 126 15.48 -25.43 -15.35
CA GLN A 126 16.63 -26.29 -15.06
C GLN A 126 17.14 -26.03 -13.63
N SER A 127 17.72 -27.07 -13.01
CA SER A 127 18.15 -27.02 -11.60
C SER A 127 19.19 -25.94 -11.31
N ASP A 128 20.07 -25.64 -12.27
CA ASP A 128 21.09 -24.59 -12.19
C ASP A 128 20.50 -23.17 -12.19
N ARG A 129 19.32 -22.98 -12.79
CA ARG A 129 18.66 -21.67 -12.98
C ARG A 129 17.55 -21.41 -11.98
N LEU A 130 16.96 -22.47 -11.42
CA LEU A 130 15.76 -22.39 -10.61
C LEU A 130 15.89 -21.41 -9.45
N GLU A 131 16.98 -21.47 -8.69
CA GLU A 131 17.17 -20.60 -7.51
C GLU A 131 17.30 -19.12 -7.89
N SER A 132 17.99 -18.83 -8.99
CA SER A 132 18.19 -17.47 -9.50
C SER A 132 16.88 -16.86 -9.96
N VAL A 133 16.09 -17.61 -10.73
CA VAL A 133 14.75 -17.20 -11.20
C VAL A 133 13.78 -17.05 -10.02
N ARG A 134 13.81 -17.99 -9.07
CA ARG A 134 12.97 -17.97 -7.87
C ARG A 134 13.19 -16.69 -7.07
N ARG A 135 14.44 -16.34 -6.77
CA ARG A 135 14.76 -15.09 -6.06
C ARG A 135 14.27 -13.86 -6.80
N ALA A 136 14.52 -13.77 -8.11
CA ALA A 136 14.07 -12.63 -8.92
C ALA A 136 12.53 -12.48 -8.90
N LEU A 137 11.80 -13.60 -8.95
CA LEU A 137 10.34 -13.59 -8.88
C LEU A 137 9.85 -13.17 -7.50
N ILE A 138 10.43 -13.68 -6.41
CA ILE A 138 10.07 -13.28 -5.04
C ILE A 138 10.20 -11.76 -4.89
N GLU A 139 11.28 -11.18 -5.41
CA GLU A 139 11.50 -9.74 -5.34
C GLU A 139 10.43 -8.96 -6.14
N VAL A 140 10.22 -9.29 -7.40
CA VAL A 140 9.28 -8.55 -8.26
C VAL A 140 7.84 -8.71 -7.78
N LEU A 141 7.48 -9.89 -7.27
CA LEU A 141 6.14 -10.15 -6.77
C LEU A 141 5.83 -9.44 -5.46
N TYR A 142 6.84 -9.14 -4.65
CA TYR A 142 6.66 -8.24 -3.52
C TYR A 142 6.25 -6.84 -4.00
N TYR A 143 6.97 -6.27 -4.97
CA TYR A 143 6.64 -4.94 -5.51
C TYR A 143 5.28 -4.91 -6.21
N GLU A 144 4.93 -5.96 -6.97
CA GLU A 144 3.61 -6.11 -7.59
C GLU A 144 2.50 -6.11 -6.54
N ALA A 145 2.67 -6.90 -5.47
CA ALA A 145 1.71 -6.99 -4.38
C ALA A 145 1.57 -5.66 -3.63
N GLU A 146 2.67 -4.97 -3.35
CA GLU A 146 2.63 -3.64 -2.72
C GLU A 146 1.88 -2.60 -3.57
N LEU A 147 2.11 -2.57 -4.89
CA LEU A 147 1.35 -1.69 -5.79
C LEU A 147 -0.14 -2.05 -5.79
N ARG A 148 -0.47 -3.33 -5.87
CA ARG A 148 -1.86 -3.81 -5.82
C ARG A 148 -2.56 -3.46 -4.51
N ASP A 149 -1.86 -3.56 -3.38
CA ASP A 149 -2.42 -3.18 -2.09
C ASP A 149 -2.67 -1.66 -2.00
N ILE A 150 -1.76 -0.84 -2.54
CA ILE A 150 -1.96 0.62 -2.63
C ILE A 150 -3.16 0.96 -3.54
N GLU A 151 -3.29 0.28 -4.69
CA GLU A 151 -4.44 0.44 -5.59
C GLU A 151 -5.76 0.10 -4.90
N ASN A 152 -5.82 -1.04 -4.20
CA ASN A 152 -7.02 -1.45 -3.46
C ASN A 152 -7.36 -0.44 -2.34
N ASP A 153 -6.34 0.03 -1.62
CA ASP A 153 -6.49 1.05 -0.58
C ASP A 153 -7.05 2.37 -1.11
N LEU A 154 -6.60 2.82 -2.30
CA LEU A 154 -7.11 4.04 -2.94
C LEU A 154 -8.49 3.84 -3.52
N ASN A 155 -8.72 2.73 -4.21
CA ASN A 155 -10.00 2.40 -4.84
C ASN A 155 -11.14 2.40 -3.80
N GLY A 156 -10.88 1.91 -2.59
CA GLY A 156 -11.85 1.93 -1.49
C GLY A 156 -12.14 3.31 -0.89
N ARG A 157 -11.42 4.37 -1.28
CA ARG A 157 -11.50 5.70 -0.64
C ARG A 157 -12.07 6.80 -1.54
N TRP A 158 -12.33 6.54 -2.82
CA TRP A 158 -12.91 7.53 -3.74
C TRP A 158 -14.21 8.14 -3.23
N SER A 159 -15.12 7.31 -2.72
CA SER A 159 -16.40 7.78 -2.16
C SER A 159 -16.22 8.71 -0.96
N LEU A 160 -15.15 8.52 -0.18
CA LEU A 160 -14.82 9.41 0.95
C LEU A 160 -14.28 10.74 0.45
N LEU A 161 -13.43 10.72 -0.59
CA LEU A 161 -12.89 11.91 -1.21
C LEU A 161 -14.02 12.80 -1.77
N GLU A 162 -14.96 12.20 -2.51
CA GLU A 162 -16.12 12.91 -3.06
C GLU A 162 -17.00 13.54 -1.98
N ALA A 163 -17.19 12.84 -0.86
CA ALA A 163 -17.97 13.36 0.28
C ALA A 163 -17.25 14.50 1.02
N ASP A 164 -15.92 14.52 1.03
CA ASP A 164 -15.11 15.54 1.70
C ASP A 164 -14.78 16.73 0.79
N ALA A 165 -14.82 16.55 -0.54
CA ALA A 165 -14.47 17.60 -1.52
C ALA A 165 -15.19 18.94 -1.31
N PRO A 166 -16.48 19.01 -0.93
CA PRO A 166 -17.13 20.30 -0.64
C PRO A 166 -16.46 21.08 0.51
N LEU A 167 -15.86 20.38 1.48
CA LEU A 167 -15.18 21.00 2.63
C LEU A 167 -13.85 21.67 2.25
N ALA A 168 -13.30 21.35 1.07
CA ALA A 168 -12.12 22.02 0.52
C ALA A 168 -12.47 23.44 0.03
N PHE A 169 -13.74 23.71 -0.26
CA PHE A 169 -14.22 25.00 -0.69
C PHE A 169 -14.77 25.82 0.49
N GLU A 170 -15.72 25.24 1.24
CA GLU A 170 -16.40 25.89 2.36
C GLU A 170 -16.29 25.05 3.63
N PHE A 171 -15.71 25.63 4.69
CA PHE A 171 -15.55 24.98 5.98
C PHE A 171 -16.40 25.68 7.05
N ASP A 172 -17.51 25.02 7.42
CA ASP A 172 -18.49 25.56 8.37
C ASP A 172 -18.32 25.07 9.81
N GLU A 173 -19.03 25.70 10.75
CA GLU A 173 -19.06 25.30 12.15
C GLU A 173 -19.50 23.83 12.36
N LYS A 174 -20.40 23.33 11.49
CA LYS A 174 -20.83 21.92 11.52
C LYS A 174 -19.68 20.96 11.17
N ALA A 175 -18.73 21.40 10.35
CA ALA A 175 -17.59 20.62 9.88
C ALA A 175 -16.41 20.60 10.88
N VAL A 176 -16.40 21.48 11.89
CA VAL A 176 -15.35 21.52 12.93
C VAL A 176 -15.17 20.15 13.60
N ARG A 177 -16.27 19.41 13.82
CA ARG A 177 -16.22 18.06 14.41
C ARG A 177 -15.51 17.03 13.53
N LYS A 178 -15.48 17.24 12.21
CA LYS A 178 -14.83 16.36 11.23
C LYS A 178 -13.33 16.63 11.06
N ARG A 179 -12.79 17.72 11.64
CA ARG A 179 -11.38 18.11 11.47
C ARG A 179 -10.39 16.99 11.82
N SER A 180 -10.61 16.29 12.93
CA SER A 180 -9.74 15.18 13.33
C SER A 180 -9.79 14.01 12.34
N GLN A 181 -10.97 13.74 11.77
CA GLN A 181 -11.16 12.69 10.76
C GLN A 181 -10.47 13.08 9.44
N LEU A 182 -10.60 14.32 8.99
CA LEU A 182 -9.90 14.84 7.80
C LEU A 182 -8.39 14.77 7.96
N ALA A 183 -7.87 15.16 9.13
CA ALA A 183 -6.44 15.06 9.43
C ALA A 183 -5.96 13.60 9.43
N GLN A 184 -6.74 12.67 10.00
CA GLN A 184 -6.41 11.25 9.98
C GLN A 184 -6.41 10.68 8.55
N ARG A 185 -7.39 11.05 7.73
CA ARG A 185 -7.46 10.64 6.31
C ARG A 185 -6.27 11.18 5.54
N PHE A 186 -5.91 12.45 5.73
CA PHE A 186 -4.72 13.03 5.11
C PHE A 186 -3.44 12.29 5.52
N GLN A 187 -3.26 11.96 6.80
CA GLN A 187 -2.12 11.16 7.27
C GLN A 187 -2.07 9.78 6.61
N GLN A 188 -3.22 9.14 6.36
CA GLN A 188 -3.28 7.87 5.63
C GLN A 188 -2.83 8.02 4.17
N ILE A 189 -3.24 9.09 3.49
CA ILE A 189 -2.80 9.38 2.11
C ILE A 189 -1.30 9.66 2.06
N LEU A 190 -0.76 10.48 2.97
CA LEU A 190 0.69 10.68 3.08
C LEU A 190 1.45 9.37 3.36
N GLY A 191 0.85 8.47 4.14
CA GLY A 191 1.35 7.12 4.34
C GLY A 191 1.41 6.29 3.04
N LEU A 192 0.38 6.36 2.21
CA LEU A 192 0.38 5.73 0.89
C LEU A 192 1.44 6.35 -0.04
N ARG A 193 1.54 7.69 -0.08
CA ARG A 193 2.58 8.38 -0.86
C ARG A 193 3.98 7.93 -0.46
N ALA A 194 4.22 7.83 0.84
CA ALA A 194 5.50 7.33 1.37
C ALA A 194 5.77 5.88 0.96
N ARG A 195 4.76 4.99 1.01
CA ARG A 195 4.90 3.60 0.53
C ARG A 195 5.22 3.56 -0.97
N LEU A 196 4.48 4.32 -1.78
CA LEU A 196 4.67 4.42 -3.22
C LEU A 196 6.09 4.87 -3.55
N ALA A 197 6.55 5.96 -2.92
CA ALA A 197 7.89 6.52 -3.12
C ALA A 197 9.03 5.54 -2.77
N ARG A 198 8.82 4.63 -1.80
CA ARG A 198 9.80 3.57 -1.47
C ARG A 198 9.90 2.50 -2.55
N VAL A 199 8.78 2.19 -3.21
CA VAL A 199 8.71 1.14 -4.25
C VAL A 199 9.13 1.67 -5.62
N THR A 200 8.85 2.95 -5.91
CA THR A 200 9.20 3.65 -7.16
C THR A 200 10.58 3.34 -7.73
N PRO A 201 11.70 3.51 -6.99
CA PRO A 201 13.03 3.30 -7.56
C PRO A 201 13.25 1.85 -7.99
N HIS A 202 12.64 0.87 -7.33
CA HIS A 202 12.81 -0.55 -7.65
C HIS A 202 11.94 -1.01 -8.82
N VAL A 203 10.81 -0.32 -9.04
CA VAL A 203 9.94 -0.58 -10.20
C VAL A 203 10.52 0.05 -11.47
N LEU A 204 11.07 1.25 -11.35
CA LEU A 204 11.62 2.01 -12.48
C LEU A 204 13.10 1.71 -12.77
N CYS A 205 13.78 0.94 -11.91
CA CYS A 205 15.21 0.67 -12.09
C CYS A 205 15.47 -0.03 -13.44
N PRO A 206 16.38 0.50 -14.27
CA PRO A 206 16.81 -0.19 -15.48
C PRO A 206 17.55 -1.49 -15.14
N HIS A 207 17.62 -2.42 -16.09
CA HIS A 207 18.38 -3.66 -15.89
C HIS A 207 19.87 -3.37 -15.69
N VAL A 208 20.50 -4.13 -14.79
CA VAL A 208 21.95 -4.05 -14.58
C VAL A 208 22.64 -4.80 -15.72
N HIS A 209 23.59 -4.16 -16.41
CA HIS A 209 24.42 -4.82 -17.41
C HIS A 209 25.57 -5.60 -16.77
N PRO A 210 25.90 -6.83 -17.25
CA PRO A 210 25.24 -7.57 -18.33
C PRO A 210 23.91 -8.24 -17.90
N PRO A 211 22.94 -8.43 -18.82
CA PRO A 211 21.62 -8.93 -18.46
C PRO A 211 21.67 -10.40 -18.03
N THR A 212 21.39 -10.66 -16.75
CA THR A 212 21.25 -12.01 -16.20
C THR A 212 19.85 -12.56 -16.47
N LEU A 213 19.68 -13.90 -16.45
CA LEU A 213 18.36 -14.53 -16.57
C LEU A 213 17.38 -13.98 -15.51
N ALA A 214 17.85 -13.83 -14.26
CA ALA A 214 17.09 -13.22 -13.18
C ALA A 214 16.62 -11.80 -13.51
N SER A 215 17.52 -10.95 -14.01
CA SER A 215 17.18 -9.57 -14.39
C SER A 215 16.13 -9.54 -15.51
N GLN A 216 16.28 -10.38 -16.53
CA GLN A 216 15.36 -10.44 -17.66
C GLN A 216 13.99 -11.00 -17.28
N VAL A 217 13.93 -12.03 -16.43
CA VAL A 217 12.66 -12.55 -15.91
C VAL A 217 11.92 -11.46 -15.13
N GLY A 218 12.63 -10.76 -14.24
CA GLY A 218 12.04 -9.68 -13.45
C GLY A 218 11.52 -8.54 -14.32
N GLU A 219 12.28 -8.13 -15.33
CA GLU A 219 11.87 -7.11 -16.32
C GLU A 219 10.62 -7.52 -17.09
N ARG A 220 10.62 -8.74 -17.65
CA ARG A 220 9.47 -9.27 -18.41
C ARG A 220 8.21 -9.35 -17.56
N LEU A 221 8.33 -9.71 -16.28
CA LEU A 221 7.20 -9.73 -15.38
C LEU A 221 6.70 -8.32 -15.07
N ARG A 222 7.59 -7.34 -14.82
CA ARG A 222 7.22 -5.92 -14.63
C ARG A 222 6.50 -5.34 -15.86
N GLU A 223 6.99 -5.64 -17.06
CA GLU A 223 6.34 -5.24 -18.32
C GLU A 223 4.93 -5.86 -18.45
N ARG A 224 4.81 -7.17 -18.23
CA ARG A 224 3.55 -7.90 -18.39
C ARG A 224 2.48 -7.51 -17.37
N THR A 225 2.91 -7.13 -16.16
CA THR A 225 2.05 -6.59 -15.09
C THR A 225 1.85 -5.08 -15.19
N ARG A 226 2.49 -4.42 -16.16
CA ARG A 226 2.42 -2.98 -16.42
C ARG A 226 2.74 -2.13 -15.20
N MET A 227 3.67 -2.60 -14.37
CA MET A 227 4.00 -1.94 -13.10
C MET A 227 4.44 -0.47 -13.27
N PRO A 228 5.23 -0.09 -14.29
CA PRO A 228 5.59 1.32 -14.51
C PRO A 228 4.36 2.20 -14.77
N GLN A 229 3.43 1.75 -15.62
CA GLN A 229 2.22 2.52 -15.92
C GLN A 229 1.29 2.59 -14.69
N ARG A 230 1.12 1.48 -13.97
CA ARG A 230 0.36 1.44 -12.72
C ARG A 230 0.92 2.42 -11.70
N LEU A 231 2.25 2.47 -11.56
CA LEU A 231 2.94 3.40 -10.67
C LEU A 231 2.66 4.86 -11.03
N GLU A 232 2.69 5.20 -12.32
CA GLU A 232 2.36 6.54 -12.82
C GLU A 232 0.92 6.94 -12.48
N PHE A 233 -0.06 6.10 -12.85
CA PHE A 233 -1.47 6.35 -12.54
C PHE A 233 -1.74 6.47 -11.04
N LEU A 234 -1.10 5.62 -10.23
CA LEU A 234 -1.19 5.71 -8.77
C LEU A 234 -0.62 7.02 -8.22
N GLY A 235 0.48 7.50 -8.80
CA GLY A 235 1.07 8.79 -8.45
C GLY A 235 0.08 9.93 -8.66
N GLU A 236 -0.53 9.99 -9.84
CA GLU A 236 -1.54 11.00 -10.19
C GLU A 236 -2.77 10.93 -9.27
N GLN A 237 -3.27 9.73 -9.00
CA GLN A 237 -4.42 9.56 -8.10
C GLN A 237 -4.09 10.05 -6.69
N VAL A 238 -2.93 9.68 -6.15
CA VAL A 238 -2.52 10.15 -4.81
C VAL A 238 -2.43 11.68 -4.76
N GLU A 239 -1.92 12.32 -5.81
CA GLU A 239 -1.83 13.78 -5.90
C GLU A 239 -3.20 14.45 -5.84
N VAL A 240 -4.22 13.89 -6.51
CA VAL A 240 -5.61 14.40 -6.42
C VAL A 240 -6.13 14.32 -4.98
N PHE A 241 -5.89 13.20 -4.29
CA PHE A 241 -6.27 13.06 -2.89
C PHE A 241 -5.54 14.07 -1.99
N GLU A 242 -4.23 14.23 -2.19
CA GLU A 242 -3.41 15.20 -1.45
C GLU A 242 -3.94 16.62 -1.61
N GLY A 243 -4.23 17.06 -2.84
CA GLY A 243 -4.72 18.41 -3.10
C GLY A 243 -6.06 18.73 -2.43
N VAL A 244 -7.00 17.78 -2.42
CA VAL A 244 -8.29 17.98 -1.73
C VAL A 244 -8.10 18.07 -0.22
N TYR A 245 -7.35 17.14 0.38
CA TYR A 245 -7.16 17.14 1.83
C TYR A 245 -6.28 18.29 2.34
N GLU A 246 -5.29 18.71 1.56
CA GLU A 246 -4.51 19.92 1.86
C GLU A 246 -5.42 21.16 1.87
N SER A 247 -6.27 21.29 0.85
CA SER A 247 -7.25 22.39 0.76
C SER A 247 -8.23 22.37 1.94
N CYS A 248 -8.77 21.21 2.29
CA CYS A 248 -9.60 21.01 3.49
C CYS A 248 -8.85 21.45 4.77
N GLY A 249 -7.58 21.08 4.89
CA GLY A 249 -6.73 21.45 6.02
C GLY A 249 -6.52 22.96 6.12
N GLN A 250 -6.26 23.61 4.99
CA GLN A 250 -6.10 25.07 4.91
C GLN A 250 -7.39 25.79 5.29
N ARG A 251 -8.54 25.41 4.72
CA ARG A 251 -9.85 26.02 5.06
C ARG A 251 -10.22 25.82 6.52
N ALA A 252 -9.98 24.63 7.06
CA ALA A 252 -10.21 24.38 8.48
C ALA A 252 -9.32 25.28 9.36
N SER A 253 -8.07 25.50 8.98
CA SER A 253 -7.15 26.38 9.70
C SER A 253 -7.63 27.85 9.64
N ASP A 254 -7.97 28.33 8.45
CA ASP A 254 -8.46 29.70 8.22
C ASP A 254 -9.74 29.98 9.03
N PHE A 255 -10.68 29.04 9.04
CA PHE A 255 -11.92 29.14 9.82
C PHE A 255 -11.63 29.23 11.32
N MET A 256 -10.71 28.40 11.83
CA MET A 256 -10.34 28.42 13.25
C MET A 256 -9.64 29.73 13.64
N LEU A 257 -8.76 30.25 12.78
CA LEU A 257 -8.12 31.54 12.99
C LEU A 257 -9.15 32.67 13.01
N SER A 258 -10.05 32.72 12.04
CA SER A 258 -11.14 33.71 11.99
C SER A 258 -12.03 33.65 13.24
N ARG A 259 -12.42 32.46 13.68
CA ARG A 259 -13.19 32.27 14.92
C ARG A 259 -12.45 32.79 16.14
N SER A 260 -11.16 32.46 16.28
CA SER A 260 -10.34 32.91 17.41
C SER A 260 -10.15 34.43 17.41
N SER A 261 -9.95 35.03 16.24
CA SER A 261 -9.85 36.49 16.07
C SER A 261 -11.14 37.19 16.46
N ASN A 262 -12.28 36.72 15.95
CA ASN A 262 -13.59 37.30 16.30
C ASN A 262 -13.90 37.15 17.79
N THR A 263 -13.53 36.02 18.41
CA THR A 263 -13.71 35.83 19.86
C THR A 263 -12.85 36.81 20.65
N LEU A 264 -11.61 37.03 20.23
CA LEU A 264 -10.69 37.97 20.85
C LEU A 264 -11.18 39.42 20.70
N GLU A 265 -11.70 39.78 19.52
CA GLU A 265 -12.31 41.09 19.28
C GLU A 265 -13.49 41.34 20.23
N TRP A 266 -14.39 40.36 20.38
CA TRP A 266 -15.50 40.46 21.33
C TRP A 266 -15.04 40.60 22.78
N VAL A 267 -14.00 39.87 23.18
CA VAL A 267 -13.41 40.00 24.54
C VAL A 267 -12.88 41.42 24.75
N ILE A 268 -12.20 42.01 23.77
CA ILE A 268 -11.69 43.39 23.85
C ILE A 268 -12.86 44.38 23.96
N ILE A 269 -13.91 44.24 23.13
CA ILE A 269 -15.08 45.13 23.16
C ILE A 269 -15.77 45.07 24.52
N VAL A 270 -15.96 43.87 25.09
CA VAL A 270 -16.58 43.71 26.42
C VAL A 270 -15.72 44.35 27.51
N LEU A 271 -14.41 44.16 27.47
CA LEU A 271 -13.48 44.72 28.46
C LEU A 271 -13.44 46.25 28.40
N LEU A 272 -13.41 46.83 27.20
CA LEU A 272 -13.53 48.28 26.99
C LEU A 272 -14.87 48.82 27.48
N GLY A 273 -15.96 48.09 27.24
CA GLY A 273 -17.30 48.47 27.75
C GLY A 273 -17.36 48.49 29.27
N VAL A 274 -16.78 47.49 29.95
CA VAL A 274 -16.70 47.45 31.41
C VAL A 274 -15.83 48.59 31.95
N GLN A 275 -14.67 48.85 31.33
CA GLN A 275 -13.79 49.96 31.73
C GLN A 275 -14.51 51.31 31.58
N LEU A 276 -15.21 51.52 30.47
CA LEU A 276 -15.99 52.74 30.24
C LEU A 276 -17.07 52.93 31.32
N LEU A 277 -17.79 51.85 31.68
CA LEU A 277 -18.79 51.89 32.75
C LEU A 277 -18.15 52.26 34.09
N PHE A 278 -17.02 51.64 34.46
CA PHE A 278 -16.29 51.97 35.68
C PHE A 278 -15.88 53.45 35.73
N SER A 279 -15.28 53.96 34.64
CA SER A 279 -14.90 55.37 34.55
C SER A 279 -16.10 56.32 34.61
N ALA A 280 -17.24 55.94 34.02
CA ALA A 280 -18.47 56.71 34.11
C ALA A 280 -19.04 56.74 35.53
N PHE A 281 -19.01 55.61 36.26
CA PHE A 281 -19.43 55.54 37.66
C PHE A 281 -18.55 56.42 38.54
N GLU A 282 -17.23 56.40 38.36
CA GLU A 282 -16.31 57.25 39.11
C GLU A 282 -16.54 58.75 38.85
N ALA A 283 -16.81 59.14 37.60
CA ALA A 283 -17.18 60.51 37.24
C ALA A 283 -18.51 60.95 37.86
N MET A 284 -19.51 60.07 37.93
CA MET A 284 -20.78 60.36 38.62
C MET A 284 -20.61 60.43 40.15
N ALA A 285 -19.79 59.56 40.75
CA ALA A 285 -19.53 59.58 42.18
C ALA A 285 -18.81 60.86 42.63
N THR A 286 -17.81 61.31 41.86
CA THR A 286 -17.06 62.55 42.14
C THR A 286 -17.92 63.81 42.00
N THR A 287 -18.80 63.89 41.00
CA THR A 287 -19.73 65.02 40.85
C THR A 287 -20.80 65.09 41.94
N THR A 288 -21.16 63.96 42.56
CA THR A 288 -22.14 63.91 43.65
C THR A 288 -21.53 64.32 45.01
N THR A 289 -20.22 64.17 45.18
CA THR A 289 -19.51 64.49 46.44
C THR A 289 -19.05 65.96 46.50
N GLY A 290 -19.16 66.70 45.38
CA GLY A 290 -18.76 68.11 45.25
C GLY A 290 -19.88 69.14 45.47
N LYS A 291 -21.04 68.73 46.02
CA LYS A 291 -22.10 69.61 46.51
C LYS A 291 -22.23 69.46 48.02
#